data_AF-A0A6B9S964-F1
#
_entry.id   AF-A0A6B9S964-F1
#
_cell.length_a   1.000
_cell.length_b   1.000
_cell.length_c   1.000
_cell.angle_alpha   90.00
_cell.angle_beta   90.00
_cell.angle_gamma   90.00
#
_symmetry.space_group_name_H-M   'P 1'
#
loop_
_entity.id
_entity.type
_entity.pdbx_description
1 polymer ?
#
loop_
_entity_poly.entity_id
_entity_poly.type
_entity_poly.pdbx_seq_one_letter_code
_entity_poly.pdbx_strand_id
1 'polypeptide(L)'
;HLIWYSGGTTILQMITHEPVGVFGAAEGFIFMSGLLAGMVYSRREYTDRQAAGKVWHRAFIIYKYHIAGLFIAMLWFWLGSHYFAEQVTVFGGSFSNLPTMPFMTMLMSFLLLNKPAYLEILPLYIMYMLLFPLALYGFRRGYLKWVLALSVLI
;
A
#
# COMPACT_ATOMS: atom_id res chain seq x y z
N HIS A 1 14.36 -4.62 -8.39
CA HIS A 1 14.48 -4.66 -6.92
C HIS A 1 13.49 -3.66 -6.35
N LEU A 2 12.42 -4.16 -5.74
CA LEU A 2 11.38 -3.36 -5.12
C LEU A 2 11.97 -2.72 -3.86
N ILE A 3 12.22 -1.40 -3.92
CA ILE A 3 12.88 -0.59 -2.89
C ILE A 3 11.85 -0.32 -1.77
N TRP A 4 11.59 -1.32 -0.93
CA TRP A 4 10.71 -1.20 0.24
C TRP A 4 11.44 -1.73 1.46
N TYR A 5 12.45 -0.98 1.91
CA TYR A 5 13.13 -1.28 3.17
C TYR A 5 12.33 -0.63 4.30
N SER A 6 11.47 -1.42 4.94
CA SER A 6 10.76 -1.01 6.15
C SER A 6 11.75 -1.00 7.31
N GLY A 7 12.40 0.15 7.51
CA GLY A 7 13.50 0.31 8.44
C GLY A 7 13.07 0.14 9.89
N GLY A 8 13.73 -0.79 10.58
CA GLY A 8 13.82 -0.73 12.03
C GLY A 8 15.04 -1.48 12.52
N THR A 9 15.62 -0.93 13.58
CA THR A 9 17.00 -1.19 14.01
C THR A 9 17.08 -2.28 15.08
N THR A 10 15.96 -2.91 15.45
CA THR A 10 15.88 -3.87 16.54
C THR A 10 16.14 -5.29 16.05
N ILE A 11 16.86 -6.09 16.84
CA ILE A 11 17.22 -7.49 16.52
C ILE A 11 15.98 -8.35 16.19
N LEU A 12 14.88 -8.15 16.93
CA LEU A 12 13.61 -8.83 16.66
C LEU A 12 13.06 -8.49 15.27
N GLN A 13 13.24 -7.25 14.82
CA GLN A 13 12.75 -6.80 13.52
C GLN A 13 13.57 -7.40 12.38
N MET A 14 14.89 -7.53 12.53
CA MET A 14 15.74 -8.19 11.52
C MET A 14 15.37 -9.66 11.30
N ILE A 15 14.95 -10.35 12.37
CA ILE A 15 14.53 -11.75 12.29
C ILE A 15 13.09 -11.87 11.74
N THR A 16 12.23 -10.86 11.96
CA THR A 16 10.79 -10.94 11.69
C THR A 16 10.34 -10.25 10.40
N HIS A 17 11.05 -9.21 9.93
CA HIS A 17 10.65 -8.46 8.73
C HIS A 17 10.94 -9.21 7.41
N GLU A 18 11.93 -10.12 7.40
CA GLU A 18 12.32 -10.93 6.25
C GLU A 18 12.69 -12.37 6.70
N PRO A 19 11.76 -13.15 7.28
CA PRO A 19 12.11 -14.44 7.87
C PRO A 19 12.48 -15.50 6.81
N VAL A 20 12.08 -15.31 5.54
CA VAL A 20 12.30 -16.27 4.45
C VAL A 20 12.56 -15.56 3.11
N GLY A 21 13.79 -15.12 2.86
CA GLY A 21 14.25 -14.61 1.55
C GLY A 21 14.22 -13.09 1.37
N VAL A 22 14.39 -12.63 0.11
CA VAL A 22 14.54 -11.21 -0.29
C VAL A 22 13.17 -10.48 -0.39
N PHE A 23 12.11 -11.07 0.13
CA PHE A 23 10.75 -10.53 0.03
C PHE A 23 10.22 -10.23 1.44
N GLY A 24 9.83 -8.99 1.68
CA GLY A 24 9.25 -8.57 2.95
C GLY A 24 7.84 -9.10 3.16
N ALA A 25 7.36 -8.96 4.39
CA ALA A 25 5.99 -9.35 4.77
C ALA A 25 4.90 -8.64 3.94
N ALA A 26 5.17 -7.40 3.48
CA ALA A 26 4.23 -6.62 2.67
C ALA A 26 4.04 -7.21 1.27
N GLU A 27 5.13 -7.59 0.61
CA GLU A 27 5.12 -8.25 -0.70
C GLU A 27 4.37 -9.57 -0.64
N GLY A 28 4.63 -10.38 0.39
CA GLY A 28 3.91 -11.63 0.63
C GLY A 28 2.40 -11.43 0.79
N PHE A 29 2.00 -10.43 1.58
CA PHE A 29 0.58 -10.08 1.75
C PHE A 29 -0.08 -9.66 0.43
N ILE A 30 0.59 -8.82 -0.36
CA ILE A 30 0.06 -8.34 -1.65
C ILE A 30 -0.09 -9.49 -2.63
N PHE A 31 0.91 -10.37 -2.73
CA PHE A 31 0.87 -11.55 -3.58
C PHE A 31 -0.31 -12.45 -3.23
N MET A 32 -0.45 -12.80 -1.95
CA MET A 32 -1.55 -13.65 -1.47
C MET A 32 -2.92 -13.01 -1.71
N SER A 33 -3.05 -11.71 -1.47
CA SER A 33 -4.30 -10.98 -1.71
C SER A 33 -4.63 -10.89 -3.20
N GLY A 34 -3.63 -10.72 -4.07
CA GLY A 34 -3.78 -10.75 -5.53
C GLY A 34 -4.25 -12.11 -6.04
N LEU A 35 -3.66 -13.21 -5.54
CA LEU A 35 -4.08 -14.58 -5.85
C LEU A 35 -5.54 -14.81 -5.42
N LEU A 36 -5.89 -14.41 -4.19
CA LEU A 36 -7.24 -14.54 -3.66
C LEU A 36 -8.25 -13.73 -4.47
N ALA A 37 -7.92 -12.47 -4.79
CA ALA A 37 -8.75 -11.63 -5.66
C ALA A 37 -8.94 -12.28 -7.03
N GLY A 38 -7.87 -12.83 -7.62
CA GLY A 38 -7.92 -13.63 -8.85
C GLY A 38 -8.93 -14.76 -8.76
N MET A 39 -8.89 -15.57 -7.69
CA MET A 39 -9.82 -16.69 -7.49
C MET A 39 -11.27 -16.25 -7.24
N VAL A 40 -11.49 -15.16 -6.51
CA VAL A 40 -12.83 -14.69 -6.13
C VAL A 40 -13.52 -13.96 -7.29
N TYR A 41 -12.80 -13.06 -7.97
CA TYR A 41 -13.39 -12.20 -9.00
C TYR A 41 -13.33 -12.80 -10.42
N SER A 42 -12.55 -13.86 -10.65
CA SER A 42 -12.56 -14.57 -11.96
C SER A 42 -13.74 -15.53 -12.14
N ARG A 43 -14.57 -15.73 -11.11
CA ARG A 43 -15.77 -16.57 -11.18
C ARG A 43 -16.69 -16.11 -12.31
N ARG A 44 -17.15 -17.07 -13.12
CA ARG A 44 -18.03 -16.85 -14.30
C ARG A 44 -19.37 -16.21 -13.95
N GLU A 45 -19.79 -16.32 -12.70
CA GLU A 45 -21.01 -15.70 -12.16
C GLU A 45 -20.97 -14.16 -12.21
N TYR A 46 -19.78 -13.56 -12.19
CA TYR A 46 -19.64 -12.11 -12.28
C TYR A 46 -19.37 -11.68 -13.72
N THR A 47 -20.16 -10.75 -14.23
CA THR A 47 -19.80 -9.99 -15.43
C THR A 47 -18.54 -9.13 -15.17
N ASP A 48 -17.80 -8.78 -16.23
CA ASP A 48 -16.58 -7.96 -16.10
C ASP A 48 -16.86 -6.65 -15.34
N ARG A 49 -18.01 -6.03 -15.62
CA ARG A 49 -18.44 -4.77 -14.98
C ARG A 49 -18.77 -4.96 -13.49
N GLN A 50 -19.41 -6.06 -13.11
CA GLN A 50 -19.68 -6.36 -11.70
C GLN A 50 -18.40 -6.66 -10.93
N ALA A 51 -17.48 -7.44 -11.51
CA ALA A 51 -16.20 -7.74 -10.89
C ALA A 51 -15.36 -6.46 -10.71
N ALA A 52 -15.23 -5.64 -11.77
CA ALA A 52 -14.54 -4.36 -11.71
C ALA A 52 -15.16 -3.40 -10.67
N GLY A 53 -16.49 -3.29 -10.65
CA GLY A 53 -17.20 -2.44 -9.69
C GLY A 53 -16.95 -2.85 -8.24
N LYS A 54 -16.97 -4.16 -7.93
CA LYS A 54 -16.65 -4.67 -6.59
C LYS A 54 -15.20 -4.38 -6.18
N VAL A 55 -14.26 -4.58 -7.09
CA VAL A 55 -12.83 -4.31 -6.85
C VAL A 55 -12.59 -2.83 -6.61
N TRP A 56 -13.12 -1.95 -7.46
CA TRP A 56 -12.99 -0.50 -7.30
C TRP A 56 -13.66 0.01 -6.02
N HIS A 57 -14.84 -0.50 -5.70
CA HIS A 57 -15.51 -0.14 -4.45
C HIS A 57 -14.66 -0.50 -3.23
N ARG A 58 -14.08 -1.70 -3.23
CA ARG A 58 -13.17 -2.14 -2.17
C ARG A 58 -11.89 -1.30 -2.13
N ALA A 59 -11.34 -0.92 -3.29
CA ALA A 59 -10.15 -0.07 -3.38
C ALA A 59 -10.42 1.32 -2.78
N PHE A 60 -11.58 1.88 -3.10
CA PHE A 60 -12.03 3.17 -2.58
C PHE A 60 -12.28 3.14 -1.06
N ILE A 61 -12.86 2.06 -0.53
CA ILE A 61 -13.01 1.87 0.92
C ILE A 61 -11.63 1.91 1.60
N ILE A 62 -10.67 1.14 1.10
CA ILE A 62 -9.34 1.06 1.70
C ILE A 62 -8.62 2.40 1.58
N TYR A 63 -8.78 3.10 0.45
CA TYR A 63 -8.28 4.46 0.29
C TYR A 63 -8.84 5.42 1.33
N LYS A 64 -10.16 5.39 1.58
CA LYS A 64 -10.78 6.22 2.64
C LYS A 64 -10.19 5.93 4.01
N TYR A 65 -10.01 4.66 4.36
CA TYR A 65 -9.40 4.28 5.64
C TYR A 65 -7.92 4.67 5.71
N HIS A 66 -7.19 4.58 4.60
CA HIS A 66 -5.82 5.04 4.51
C HIS A 66 -5.71 6.55 4.77
N ILE A 67 -6.55 7.36 4.12
CA ILE A 67 -6.60 8.81 4.34
C ILE A 67 -6.99 9.13 5.80
N ALA A 68 -7.98 8.43 6.35
CA ALA A 68 -8.37 8.62 7.76
C ALA A 68 -7.22 8.27 8.72
N GLY A 69 -6.54 7.15 8.50
CA GLY A 69 -5.38 6.73 9.29
C GLY A 69 -4.21 7.71 9.17
N LEU A 70 -3.93 8.21 7.96
CA LEU A 70 -2.93 9.26 7.74
C LEU A 70 -3.28 10.53 8.51
N PHE A 71 -4.54 10.96 8.47
CA PHE A 71 -4.98 12.16 9.20
C PHE A 71 -4.81 11.99 10.71
N ILE A 72 -5.19 10.83 11.26
CA ILE A 72 -5.00 10.50 12.68
C ILE A 72 -3.52 10.49 13.04
N ALA A 73 -2.67 9.86 12.22
CA ALA A 73 -1.22 9.80 12.45
C ALA A 73 -0.58 11.20 12.41
N MET A 74 -1.02 12.04 11.47
CA MET A 74 -0.56 13.42 11.32
C MET A 74 -1.00 14.29 12.51
N LEU A 75 -2.24 14.15 12.97
CA LEU A 75 -2.74 14.81 14.17
C LEU A 75 -1.98 14.37 15.42
N TRP A 76 -1.73 13.07 15.56
CA TRP A 76 -0.94 12.52 16.67
C TRP A 76 0.48 13.07 16.68
N PHE A 77 1.14 13.14 15.52
CA PHE A 77 2.47 13.71 15.38
C PHE A 77 2.48 15.22 15.72
N TRP A 78 1.47 15.97 15.29
CA TRP A 78 1.34 17.39 15.59
C TRP A 78 1.12 17.66 17.10
N LEU A 79 0.29 16.86 17.77
CA LEU A 79 0.11 16.95 19.22
C LEU A 79 1.38 16.53 19.97
N GLY A 80 1.99 15.42 19.55
CA GLY A 80 3.23 14.90 20.13
C GLY A 80 4.38 15.91 20.03
N SER A 81 4.46 16.67 18.94
CA SER A 81 5.48 17.72 18.81
C SER A 81 5.27 18.93 19.70
N HIS A 82 4.03 19.21 20.09
CA HIS A 82 3.72 20.30 21.02
C HIS A 82 3.94 19.91 22.49
N TYR A 83 3.59 18.68 22.87
CA TYR A 83 3.61 18.23 24.27
C TYR A 83 4.86 17.41 24.66
N PHE A 84 5.52 16.76 23.71
CA PHE A 84 6.61 15.80 23.94
C PHE A 84 7.76 15.99 22.95
N ALA A 85 8.27 17.23 22.85
CA ALA A 85 9.25 17.65 21.84
C ALA A 85 10.51 16.76 21.74
N GLU A 86 10.99 16.18 22.84
CA GLU A 86 12.16 15.28 22.84
C GLU A 86 11.90 13.93 22.15
N GLN A 87 10.65 13.45 22.13
CA GLN A 87 10.28 12.11 21.63
C GLN A 87 9.89 12.12 20.14
N VAL A 88 9.73 13.32 19.55
CA VAL A 88 9.38 13.51 18.14
C VAL A 88 10.44 12.95 17.20
N THR A 89 11.71 12.96 17.62
CA THR A 89 12.85 12.45 16.84
C THR A 89 12.70 10.96 16.49
N VAL A 90 12.03 10.17 17.33
CA VAL A 90 11.76 8.74 17.11
C VAL A 90 10.73 8.53 16.00
N PHE A 91 9.77 9.45 15.84
CA PHE A 91 8.74 9.42 14.78
C PHE A 91 9.10 10.27 13.55
N GLY A 92 10.15 11.10 13.66
CA GLY A 92 10.48 12.18 12.74
C GLY A 92 10.85 11.73 11.33
N GLY A 93 11.29 10.48 11.13
CA GLY A 93 11.65 9.99 9.79
C GLY A 93 10.52 10.01 8.77
N SER A 94 9.26 9.90 9.23
CA SER A 94 8.08 9.77 8.36
C SER A 94 7.33 11.09 8.10
N PHE A 95 7.43 12.07 9.01
CA PHE A 95 6.72 13.35 8.93
C PHE A 95 7.64 14.57 9.16
N SER A 96 8.95 14.43 8.95
CA SER A 96 9.95 15.51 9.14
C SER A 96 9.64 16.78 8.36
N ASN A 97 8.98 16.68 7.20
CA ASN A 97 8.60 17.82 6.35
C ASN A 97 7.26 18.47 6.76
N LEU A 98 6.53 17.87 7.70
CA LEU A 98 5.25 18.38 8.16
C LEU A 98 5.34 19.78 8.80
N PRO A 99 6.36 20.10 9.63
CA PRO A 99 6.51 21.44 10.22
C PRO A 99 6.95 22.51 9.22
N THR A 100 7.67 22.12 8.15
CA THR A 100 8.27 23.05 7.18
C THR A 100 7.36 23.30 5.98
N MET A 101 6.66 22.27 5.48
CA MET A 101 5.76 22.35 4.33
C MET A 101 4.51 21.46 4.55
N PRO A 102 3.55 21.89 5.39
CA PRO A 102 2.39 21.08 5.75
C PRO A 102 1.49 20.76 4.54
N PHE A 103 1.25 21.74 3.66
CA PHE A 103 0.40 21.54 2.48
C PHE A 103 1.01 20.56 1.48
N MET A 104 2.30 20.70 1.18
CA MET A 104 3.03 19.80 0.27
C MET A 104 3.07 18.38 0.83
N THR A 105 3.35 18.23 2.12
CA THR A 105 3.37 16.95 2.82
C THR A 105 2.00 16.27 2.77
N MET A 106 0.93 17.03 3.01
CA MET A 106 -0.45 16.52 2.93
C MET A 106 -0.83 16.11 1.50
N LEU A 107 -0.46 16.91 0.50
CA LEU A 107 -0.70 16.59 -0.91
C LEU A 107 0.05 15.34 -1.34
N MET A 108 1.34 15.21 -0.97
CA MET A 108 2.14 14.02 -1.26
C MET A 108 1.61 12.78 -0.54
N SER A 109 1.16 12.89 0.70
CA SER A 109 0.50 11.78 1.42
C SER A 109 -0.82 11.38 0.76
N PHE A 110 -1.61 12.34 0.31
CA PHE A 110 -2.86 12.08 -0.42
C PHE A 110 -2.61 11.41 -1.78
N LEU A 111 -1.55 11.83 -2.48
CA LEU A 111 -1.09 11.23 -3.73
C LEU A 111 -0.36 9.89 -3.51
N LEU A 112 -0.32 9.35 -2.29
CA LEU A 112 0.36 8.10 -1.94
C LEU A 112 1.89 8.13 -2.15
N LEU A 113 2.47 9.32 -2.32
CA LEU A 113 3.89 9.55 -2.56
C LEU A 113 4.67 9.68 -1.25
N ASN A 114 4.05 10.25 -0.22
CA ASN A 114 4.62 10.26 1.12
C ASN A 114 4.26 8.97 1.83
N LYS A 115 5.30 8.24 2.27
CA LYS A 115 5.20 6.89 2.83
C LYS A 115 5.63 6.94 4.29
N PRO A 116 4.70 7.18 5.23
CA PRO A 116 5.00 6.95 6.62
C PRO A 116 5.35 5.48 6.82
N ALA A 117 6.39 5.22 7.61
CA ALA A 117 6.80 3.87 7.98
C ALA A 117 5.59 3.07 8.48
N TYR A 118 5.51 1.79 8.11
CA TYR A 118 4.40 0.86 8.39
C TYR A 118 3.07 1.11 7.66
N LEU A 119 2.81 2.32 7.14
CA LEU A 119 1.62 2.61 6.32
C LEU A 119 1.84 2.36 4.82
N GLU A 120 3.08 2.03 4.42
CA GLU A 120 3.52 1.81 3.04
C GLU A 120 2.83 0.65 2.32
N ILE A 121 2.31 -0.34 3.06
CA ILE A 121 1.60 -1.50 2.48
C ILE A 121 0.26 -1.11 1.85
N LEU A 122 -0.43 -0.10 2.40
CA LEU A 122 -1.77 0.31 1.96
C LEU A 122 -1.76 1.01 0.59
N PRO A 123 -0.91 2.04 0.35
CA PRO A 123 -0.69 2.63 -0.97
C PRO A 123 -0.47 1.60 -2.07
N LEU A 124 0.48 0.69 -1.84
CA LEU A 124 0.88 -0.32 -2.81
C LEU A 124 -0.28 -1.27 -3.11
N TYR A 125 -1.01 -1.69 -2.07
CA TYR A 125 -2.21 -2.50 -2.22
C TYR A 125 -3.31 -1.79 -3.03
N ILE A 126 -3.57 -0.51 -2.76
CA ILE A 126 -4.57 0.29 -3.48
C ILE A 126 -4.19 0.39 -4.96
N MET A 127 -2.92 0.67 -5.28
CA MET A 127 -2.44 0.72 -6.66
C MET A 127 -2.69 -0.60 -7.40
N TYR A 128 -2.33 -1.74 -6.80
CA TYR A 128 -2.56 -3.05 -7.43
C TYR A 128 -4.05 -3.36 -7.58
N MET A 129 -4.90 -3.00 -6.61
CA MET A 129 -6.35 -3.16 -6.75
C MET A 129 -6.96 -2.27 -7.84
N LEU A 130 -6.40 -1.09 -8.10
CA LEU A 130 -6.85 -0.24 -9.21
C LEU A 130 -6.47 -0.84 -10.58
N LEU A 131 -5.31 -1.49 -10.67
CA LEU A 131 -4.84 -2.19 -11.87
C LEU A 131 -5.50 -3.56 -12.07
N PHE A 132 -5.96 -4.20 -10.99
CA PHE A 132 -6.49 -5.56 -11.02
C PHE A 132 -7.63 -5.80 -12.03
N PRO A 133 -8.61 -4.89 -12.23
CA PRO A 133 -9.66 -5.10 -13.25
C PRO A 133 -9.12 -5.18 -14.67
N LEU A 134 -8.02 -4.48 -14.99
CA LEU A 134 -7.36 -4.58 -16.29
C LEU A 134 -6.72 -5.96 -16.47
N ALA A 135 -6.02 -6.44 -15.43
CA ALA A 135 -5.46 -7.79 -15.42
C ALA A 135 -6.54 -8.87 -15.53
N LEU A 136 -7.66 -8.71 -14.82
CA LEU A 136 -8.80 -9.61 -14.86
C LEU A 136 -9.46 -9.65 -16.25
N TYR A 137 -9.60 -8.50 -16.90
CA TYR A 137 -10.11 -8.42 -18.27
C TYR A 137 -9.19 -9.14 -19.25
N GLY A 138 -7.87 -8.91 -19.16
CA GLY A 138 -6.87 -9.62 -19.96
C GLY A 138 -6.93 -11.14 -19.75
N PHE A 139 -7.05 -11.57 -18.50
CA PHE A 139 -7.20 -12.98 -18.14
C PHE A 139 -8.43 -13.64 -18.78
N ARG A 140 -9.61 -13.03 -18.65
CA ARG A 140 -10.88 -13.57 -19.16
C ARG A 140 -10.94 -13.67 -20.69
N ARG A 141 -10.18 -12.82 -21.40
CA ARG A 141 -10.08 -12.80 -22.87
C ARG A 141 -8.99 -13.73 -23.42
N GLY A 142 -8.27 -14.46 -22.57
CA GLY A 142 -7.21 -15.38 -22.98
C GLY A 142 -5.83 -14.73 -23.18
N TYR A 143 -5.65 -13.46 -22.81
CA TYR A 143 -4.38 -12.75 -22.92
C TYR A 143 -3.42 -13.02 -21.75
N LEU A 144 -3.54 -14.18 -21.10
CA LEU A 144 -2.74 -14.54 -19.92
C LEU A 144 -1.23 -14.40 -20.17
N LYS A 145 -0.75 -14.79 -21.37
CA LYS A 145 0.67 -14.66 -21.75
C LYS A 145 1.15 -13.21 -21.74
N TRP A 146 0.32 -12.27 -22.20
CA TRP A 146 0.64 -10.84 -22.20
C TRP A 146 0.56 -10.22 -20.81
N VAL A 147 -0.43 -10.64 -20.00
CA VAL A 147 -0.54 -10.20 -18.60
C VAL A 147 0.69 -10.63 -17.82
N LEU A 148 1.12 -11.89 -17.96
CA LEU A 148 2.34 -12.40 -17.30
C LEU A 148 3.61 -11.71 -17.82
N ALA A 149 3.73 -11.49 -19.14
CA ALA A 149 4.87 -10.78 -19.70
C ALA A 149 4.97 -9.34 -19.19
N LEU A 150 3.84 -8.63 -19.10
CA LEU A 150 3.78 -7.30 -18.51
C LEU A 150 4.16 -7.32 -17.02
N SER A 151 3.69 -8.31 -16.26
CA SER A 151 4.01 -8.44 -14.83
C SER A 151 5.48 -8.75 -14.54
N VAL A 152 6.22 -9.35 -15.48
CA VAL A 152 7.67 -9.58 -15.34
C VAL A 152 8.49 -8.35 -15.73
N LEU A 153 7.94 -7.49 -16.59
CA LEU A 153 8.61 -6.27 -17.06
C LEU A 153 8.54 -5.10 -16.06
N ILE A 154 7.53 -5.09 -15.19
CA ILE A 154 7.27 -4.05 -14.18
C ILE A 154 7.85 -4.48 -12.84
#